data_AF-A0AAW9I768-F1
#
_entry.id   AF-A0AAW9I768-F1
#
_cell.length_a   1.000
_cell.length_b   1.000
_cell.length_c   1.000
_cell.angle_alpha   90.00
_cell.angle_beta   90.00
_cell.angle_gamma   90.00
#
_symmetry.space_group_name_H-M   'P 1'
#
loop_
_entity.id
_entity.type
_entity.pdbx_description
1 polymer ?
#
loop_
_entity_poly.entity_id
_entity_poly.type
_entity_poly.pdbx_seq_one_letter_code
_entity_poly.pdbx_strand_id
1 'polypeptide(L)'
;MSVVSNDGSIEKCPVTWERELTAEDVNSPKTITIEGKIAGVESLHPKAIVVVSNNFKEVNIALNEGKTYPRAFDGFSLYDSVNNINDGIVSKVSSPKNRWTNWGKPGENYDEYVGIELDKEYSISKIGISLYTDGGVAIPSEILVEYWNGNEWVSVSNQSKTTGFSAEGTEEITFDEVDTTKIRTLLKEDTVANKAVGITEFYIYSNVVESNATALLSDIKVNDASIEGFNEKTNQYAINLPYASKVPVVIATAKDNASVFVVPALNVDSNATVMVTAEDGKTNSYIVNFSEGDPQLTSATIELSKKNIIEDDIVDIIIEGTLEDASSIGKDQIQAKYNISSKNSGEAKIDNGKLYAYTEGTVILNAEVTYKGKTVS
;
A
#
# COMPACT_ATOMS: atom_id res chain seq x y z
N MET A 1 10.24 -11.57 3.82
CA MET A 1 9.59 -10.80 2.72
C MET A 1 9.57 -11.68 1.48
N SER A 2 8.75 -11.37 0.48
CA SER A 2 8.77 -12.12 -0.79
C SER A 2 9.42 -11.29 -1.88
N VAL A 3 10.33 -11.90 -2.65
CA VAL A 3 10.81 -11.35 -3.91
C VAL A 3 9.90 -11.89 -5.00
N VAL A 4 9.39 -10.99 -5.84
CA VAL A 4 8.57 -11.36 -7.00
C VAL A 4 9.39 -11.09 -8.25
N SER A 5 9.61 -12.13 -9.04
CA SER A 5 10.34 -12.05 -10.30
C SER A 5 9.39 -11.76 -11.46
N ASN A 6 9.94 -11.30 -12.59
CA ASN A 6 9.16 -10.95 -13.78
C ASN A 6 8.43 -12.15 -14.43
N ASP A 7 8.79 -13.38 -14.09
CA ASP A 7 8.08 -14.61 -14.51
C ASP A 7 6.92 -14.98 -13.56
N GLY A 8 6.64 -14.15 -12.56
CA GLY A 8 5.61 -14.38 -11.55
C GLY A 8 6.02 -15.34 -10.44
N SER A 9 7.27 -15.83 -10.43
CA SER A 9 7.78 -16.63 -9.31
C SER A 9 7.89 -15.78 -8.04
N ILE A 10 7.55 -16.40 -6.91
CA ILE A 10 7.57 -15.77 -5.59
C ILE A 10 8.53 -16.58 -4.71
N GLU A 11 9.64 -15.96 -4.29
CA GLU A 11 10.60 -16.55 -3.36
C GLU A 11 10.53 -15.84 -2.01
N LYS A 12 10.48 -16.61 -0.91
CA LYS A 12 10.56 -16.03 0.44
C LYS A 12 12.01 -15.84 0.83
N CYS A 13 12.42 -14.59 0.96
CA CYS A 13 13.77 -14.24 1.37
C CYS A 13 13.78 -13.62 2.78
N PRO A 14 14.73 -14.04 3.66
CA PRO A 14 14.95 -13.36 4.93
C PRO A 14 15.53 -11.96 4.67
N VAL A 15 15.04 -10.97 5.43
CA VAL A 15 15.54 -9.59 5.40
C VAL A 15 16.29 -9.35 6.70
N THR A 16 17.49 -8.80 6.60
CA THR A 16 18.22 -8.27 7.76
C THR A 16 17.98 -6.76 7.81
N TRP A 17 17.34 -6.29 8.89
CA TRP A 17 17.08 -4.87 9.12
C TRP A 17 18.32 -4.19 9.69
N GLU A 18 18.57 -2.94 9.29
CA GLU A 18 19.78 -2.21 9.71
C GLU A 18 19.81 -1.87 11.19
N ARG A 19 18.64 -1.72 11.83
CA ARG A 19 18.49 -1.44 13.26
C ARG A 19 17.11 -1.87 13.77
N GLU A 20 17.00 -1.97 15.09
CA GLU A 20 15.72 -2.10 15.79
C GLU A 20 15.11 -0.71 16.08
N LEU A 21 13.83 -0.69 16.45
CA LEU A 21 13.16 0.50 16.97
C LEU A 21 13.66 0.82 18.39
N THR A 22 13.79 2.10 18.68
CA THR A 22 14.19 2.64 19.98
C THR A 22 13.00 3.31 20.67
N ALA A 23 13.10 3.56 21.98
CA ALA A 23 12.10 4.34 22.70
C ALA A 23 11.91 5.75 22.12
N GLU A 24 12.97 6.35 21.57
CA GLU A 24 12.90 7.66 20.91
C GLU A 24 12.17 7.61 19.57
N ASP A 25 12.23 6.48 18.84
CA ASP A 25 11.47 6.32 17.60
C ASP A 25 9.95 6.40 17.89
N VAL A 26 9.50 5.83 19.00
CA VAL A 26 8.07 5.69 19.33
C VAL A 26 7.53 6.72 20.33
N ASN A 27 8.35 7.70 20.74
CA ASN A 27 7.96 8.69 21.76
C ASN A 27 6.99 9.78 21.27
N SER A 28 6.79 9.93 19.97
CA SER A 28 5.93 10.96 19.39
C SER A 28 5.47 10.55 17.99
N PRO A 29 4.35 11.10 17.49
CA PRO A 29 3.88 10.82 16.13
C PRO A 29 4.94 11.15 15.07
N LYS A 30 5.28 10.17 14.23
CA LYS A 30 6.26 10.28 13.13
C LYS A 30 6.22 9.03 12.24
N THR A 31 6.78 9.13 11.05
CA THR A 31 7.05 7.97 10.18
C THR A 31 8.53 7.63 10.24
N ILE A 32 8.86 6.38 10.56
CA ILE A 32 10.22 5.85 10.57
C ILE A 32 10.38 4.91 9.37
N THR A 33 11.47 5.08 8.64
CA THR A 33 11.91 4.15 7.61
C THR A 33 13.14 3.40 8.11
N ILE A 34 13.06 2.07 8.16
CA ILE A 34 14.20 1.20 8.43
C ILE A 34 14.55 0.47 7.14
N GLU A 35 15.76 0.69 6.67
CA GLU A 35 16.28 -0.01 5.51
C GLU A 35 16.68 -1.44 5.89
N GLY A 36 16.58 -2.36 4.93
CA GLY A 36 16.96 -3.75 5.08
C GLY A 36 17.81 -4.24 3.92
N LYS A 37 18.38 -5.43 4.11
CA LYS A 37 19.20 -6.12 3.11
C LYS A 37 18.74 -7.55 2.93
N ILE A 38 18.77 -8.03 1.69
CA ILE A 38 18.48 -9.42 1.34
C ILE A 38 19.80 -10.11 1.04
N ALA A 39 20.07 -11.22 1.72
CA ALA A 39 21.30 -11.98 1.51
C ALA A 39 21.39 -12.47 0.05
N GLY A 40 22.49 -12.14 -0.63
CA GLY A 40 22.72 -12.52 -2.03
C GLY A 40 22.03 -11.65 -3.08
N VAL A 41 21.28 -10.61 -2.70
CA VAL A 41 20.60 -9.71 -3.64
C VAL A 41 20.95 -8.26 -3.32
N GLU A 42 22.00 -7.73 -3.96
CA GLU A 42 22.50 -6.37 -3.70
C GLU A 42 21.65 -5.27 -4.33
N SER A 43 20.90 -5.58 -5.40
CA SER A 43 20.10 -4.61 -6.15
C SER A 43 18.76 -4.27 -5.50
N LEU A 44 18.35 -4.98 -4.44
CA LEU A 44 17.07 -4.77 -3.75
C LEU A 44 17.31 -4.24 -2.33
N HIS A 45 16.64 -3.14 -2.01
CA HIS A 45 16.70 -2.47 -0.71
C HIS A 45 15.29 -2.42 -0.10
N PRO A 46 14.86 -3.49 0.63
CA PRO A 46 13.57 -3.48 1.30
C PRO A 46 13.51 -2.41 2.38
N LYS A 47 12.32 -1.81 2.56
CA LYS A 47 12.04 -0.80 3.58
C LYS A 47 10.92 -1.27 4.48
N ALA A 48 11.11 -1.14 5.79
CA ALA A 48 10.03 -1.16 6.76
C ALA A 48 9.62 0.28 7.04
N ILE A 49 8.35 0.60 6.79
CA ILE A 49 7.75 1.90 7.10
C ILE A 49 6.91 1.69 8.36
N VAL A 50 7.30 2.36 9.45
CA VAL A 50 6.61 2.31 10.74
C VAL A 50 5.98 3.68 10.98
N VAL A 51 4.67 3.68 11.18
CA VAL A 51 3.92 4.90 11.48
C VAL A 51 3.58 4.91 12.96
N VAL A 52 4.12 5.90 13.66
CA VAL A 52 3.78 6.20 15.04
C VAL A 52 2.70 7.28 15.01
N SER A 53 1.56 7.00 15.61
CA SER A 53 0.37 7.85 15.55
C SER A 53 -0.24 8.03 16.95
N ASN A 54 -0.76 9.22 17.20
CA ASN A 54 -1.65 9.51 18.33
C ASN A 54 -3.12 9.57 17.90
N ASN A 55 -3.42 9.24 16.64
CA ASN A 55 -4.79 9.07 16.18
C ASN A 55 -5.24 7.64 16.47
N PHE A 56 -5.94 7.48 17.58
CA PHE A 56 -6.50 6.22 18.02
C PHE A 56 -8.00 6.37 18.22
N LYS A 57 -8.69 5.25 18.03
CA LYS A 57 -10.09 5.09 18.37
C LYS A 57 -10.21 4.11 19.51
N GLU A 58 -10.92 4.51 20.55
CA GLU A 58 -11.32 3.58 21.61
C GLU A 58 -12.33 2.58 21.01
N VAL A 59 -12.02 1.29 21.12
CA VAL A 59 -12.88 0.21 20.63
C VAL A 59 -13.07 -0.86 21.71
N ASN A 60 -14.22 -1.53 21.69
CA ASN A 60 -14.46 -2.70 22.52
C ASN A 60 -13.75 -3.92 21.91
N ILE A 61 -12.60 -4.31 22.45
CA ILE A 61 -11.84 -5.47 22.00
C ILE A 61 -12.31 -6.79 22.62
N ALA A 62 -13.33 -6.76 23.50
CA ALA A 62 -13.93 -7.97 24.07
C ALA A 62 -14.97 -8.61 23.14
N LEU A 63 -15.54 -7.87 22.18
CA LEU A 63 -16.61 -8.35 21.30
C LEU A 63 -16.16 -9.55 20.45
N ASN A 64 -16.86 -10.67 20.58
CA ASN A 64 -16.66 -11.86 19.78
C ASN A 64 -17.68 -11.92 18.62
N GLU A 65 -17.17 -11.79 17.40
CA GLU A 65 -17.97 -11.86 16.17
C GLU A 65 -17.91 -13.26 15.52
N GLY A 66 -18.01 -14.32 16.32
CA GLY A 66 -17.90 -15.71 15.87
C GLY A 66 -16.46 -16.19 15.61
N LYS A 67 -15.48 -15.58 16.28
CA LYS A 67 -14.04 -15.88 16.14
C LYS A 67 -13.54 -16.73 17.32
N THR A 68 -12.37 -17.34 17.19
CA THR A 68 -11.72 -18.09 18.29
C THR A 68 -11.38 -17.19 19.48
N TYR A 69 -10.98 -15.96 19.21
CA TYR A 69 -10.71 -14.89 20.17
C TYR A 69 -11.43 -13.61 19.72
N PRO A 70 -11.75 -12.69 20.64
CA PRO A 70 -11.63 -12.80 22.11
C PRO A 70 -12.55 -13.87 22.71
N ARG A 71 -12.07 -14.61 23.73
CA ARG A 71 -12.78 -15.73 24.35
C ARG A 71 -13.16 -15.43 25.79
N ALA A 72 -14.44 -15.54 26.11
CA ALA A 72 -14.94 -15.44 27.47
C ALA A 72 -14.57 -16.67 28.32
N PHE A 73 -14.31 -16.46 29.60
CA PHE A 73 -14.06 -17.52 30.57
C PHE A 73 -14.59 -17.14 31.95
N ASP A 74 -14.90 -18.15 32.76
CA ASP A 74 -15.42 -18.03 34.12
C ASP A 74 -14.83 -19.11 35.02
N GLY A 75 -15.07 -19.00 36.33
CA GLY A 75 -14.77 -20.08 37.28
C GLY A 75 -15.91 -21.09 37.42
N PHE A 76 -17.16 -20.65 37.23
CA PHE A 76 -18.34 -21.52 37.30
C PHE A 76 -19.53 -20.95 36.53
N SER A 77 -20.13 -21.78 35.69
CA SER A 77 -21.48 -21.63 35.15
C SER A 77 -22.14 -23.00 34.99
N LEU A 78 -23.45 -23.05 35.17
CA LEU A 78 -24.23 -24.28 35.01
C LEU A 78 -25.34 -24.15 33.96
N TYR A 79 -26.09 -23.05 33.98
CA TYR A 79 -27.29 -22.86 33.14
C TYR A 79 -27.19 -21.66 32.18
N ASP A 80 -26.27 -20.73 32.46
CA ASP A 80 -26.11 -19.46 31.78
C ASP A 80 -24.70 -19.42 31.17
N SER A 81 -24.62 -19.37 29.85
CA SER A 81 -23.36 -19.48 29.11
C SER A 81 -22.45 -18.28 29.32
N VAL A 82 -21.17 -18.54 29.61
CA VAL A 82 -20.14 -17.49 29.69
C VAL A 82 -19.93 -16.74 28.36
N ASN A 83 -20.19 -17.40 27.23
CA ASN A 83 -20.07 -16.75 25.91
C ASN A 83 -21.09 -15.64 25.66
N ASN A 84 -22.10 -15.49 26.53
CA ASN A 84 -23.06 -14.40 26.43
C ASN A 84 -22.46 -13.05 26.84
N ILE A 85 -21.35 -13.04 27.60
CA ILE A 85 -20.81 -11.78 28.13
C ILE A 85 -20.08 -10.95 27.07
N ASN A 86 -19.89 -11.48 25.87
CA ASN A 86 -19.11 -10.78 24.86
C ASN A 86 -19.63 -11.00 23.45
N ASP A 87 -20.95 -11.22 23.32
CA ASP A 87 -21.62 -11.40 22.04
C ASP A 87 -22.27 -10.10 21.51
N GLY A 88 -22.13 -9.00 22.26
CA GLY A 88 -22.67 -7.70 21.90
C GLY A 88 -24.13 -7.49 22.30
N ILE A 89 -24.78 -8.45 22.96
CA ILE A 89 -26.20 -8.41 23.32
C ILE A 89 -26.38 -8.07 24.79
N VAL A 90 -26.80 -6.84 25.07
CA VAL A 90 -27.20 -6.45 26.44
C VAL A 90 -28.67 -6.76 26.67
N SER A 91 -28.98 -7.76 27.50
CA SER A 91 -30.35 -8.05 27.95
C SER A 91 -30.49 -8.02 29.47
N LYS A 92 -31.32 -7.10 29.95
CA LYS A 92 -31.65 -6.96 31.39
C LYS A 92 -32.97 -7.66 31.76
N VAL A 93 -33.54 -8.44 30.85
CA VAL A 93 -34.84 -9.11 30.98
C VAL A 93 -34.68 -10.62 30.83
N SER A 94 -35.76 -11.37 31.09
CA SER A 94 -35.77 -12.83 30.95
C SER A 94 -35.89 -13.30 29.49
N SER A 95 -36.36 -12.45 28.59
CA SER A 95 -36.52 -12.77 27.16
C SER A 95 -36.25 -11.52 26.28
N PRO A 96 -35.25 -11.54 25.38
CA PRO A 96 -34.32 -12.65 25.17
C PRO A 96 -33.42 -12.86 26.38
N LYS A 97 -33.19 -14.13 26.76
CA LYS A 97 -32.22 -14.48 27.78
C LYS A 97 -30.82 -14.33 27.18
N ASN A 98 -30.08 -13.32 27.65
CA ASN A 98 -28.67 -13.15 27.34
C ASN A 98 -27.98 -12.70 28.63
N ARG A 99 -27.17 -13.60 29.20
CA ARG A 99 -26.44 -13.40 30.46
C ARG A 99 -25.55 -14.59 30.77
N TRP A 100 -24.52 -14.33 31.53
CA TRP A 100 -23.83 -15.29 32.37
C TRP A 100 -24.23 -15.09 33.83
N THR A 101 -24.42 -16.18 34.56
CA THR A 101 -24.60 -16.17 36.02
C THR A 101 -23.91 -17.39 36.61
N ASN A 102 -23.47 -17.28 37.86
CA ASN A 102 -23.01 -18.43 38.64
C ASN A 102 -24.17 -19.13 39.39
N TRP A 103 -25.42 -18.91 38.96
CA TRP A 103 -26.58 -19.55 39.59
C TRP A 103 -26.48 -21.08 39.49
N GLY A 104 -26.72 -21.75 40.63
CA GLY A 104 -26.52 -23.20 40.78
C GLY A 104 -25.12 -23.59 41.27
N LYS A 105 -24.25 -22.62 41.59
CA LYS A 105 -22.96 -22.89 42.24
C LYS A 105 -23.17 -23.65 43.57
N PRO A 106 -22.48 -24.78 43.78
CA PRO A 106 -22.58 -25.51 45.04
C PRO A 106 -21.87 -24.76 46.18
N GLY A 107 -22.46 -24.80 47.37
CA GLY A 107 -21.98 -24.07 48.55
C GLY A 107 -22.77 -22.79 48.82
N GLU A 108 -22.44 -22.10 49.92
CA GLU A 108 -23.04 -20.82 50.33
C GLU A 108 -22.11 -19.63 50.04
N ASN A 109 -21.24 -19.75 49.01
CA ASN A 109 -20.35 -18.68 48.58
C ASN A 109 -20.50 -18.46 47.08
N TYR A 110 -21.09 -17.32 46.72
CA TYR A 110 -21.31 -16.88 45.34
C TYR A 110 -20.23 -15.93 44.81
N ASP A 111 -19.10 -15.74 45.51
CA ASP A 111 -17.92 -15.10 44.93
C ASP A 111 -17.52 -15.86 43.65
N GLU A 112 -17.31 -15.14 42.56
CA GLU A 112 -16.92 -15.77 41.30
C GLU A 112 -16.08 -14.83 40.44
N TYR A 113 -15.40 -15.37 39.43
CA TYR A 113 -14.74 -14.57 38.41
C TYR A 113 -15.27 -14.82 37.01
N VAL A 114 -15.22 -13.77 36.20
CA VAL A 114 -15.50 -13.82 34.77
C VAL A 114 -14.56 -12.87 34.03
N GLY A 115 -14.12 -13.23 32.84
CA GLY A 115 -13.14 -12.44 32.10
C GLY A 115 -13.02 -12.83 30.64
N ILE A 116 -12.08 -12.17 29.96
CA ILE A 116 -11.82 -12.34 28.54
C ILE A 116 -10.34 -12.65 28.32
N GLU A 117 -10.08 -13.63 27.46
CA GLU A 117 -8.77 -13.94 26.90
C GLU A 117 -8.69 -13.39 25.47
N LEU A 118 -7.62 -12.67 25.18
CA LEU A 118 -7.36 -12.00 23.90
C LEU A 118 -6.41 -12.84 23.04
N ASP A 119 -6.35 -12.55 21.74
CA ASP A 119 -5.48 -13.23 20.76
C ASP A 119 -4.01 -12.84 20.89
N LYS A 120 -3.76 -11.65 21.45
CA LYS A 120 -2.44 -11.07 21.71
C LYS A 120 -2.51 -10.13 22.91
N GLU A 121 -1.36 -9.56 23.26
CA GLU A 121 -1.26 -8.56 24.31
C GLU A 121 -1.84 -7.21 23.86
N TYR A 122 -2.58 -6.57 24.76
CA TYR A 122 -3.12 -5.22 24.59
C TYR A 122 -2.83 -4.39 25.84
N SER A 123 -2.62 -3.08 25.65
CA SER A 123 -2.56 -2.09 26.72
C SER A 123 -3.98 -1.68 27.11
N ILE A 124 -4.38 -1.97 28.35
CA ILE A 124 -5.75 -1.80 28.84
C ILE A 124 -5.73 -0.95 30.10
N SER A 125 -6.59 0.07 30.14
CA SER A 125 -6.78 0.95 31.32
C SER A 125 -8.26 1.16 31.69
N LYS A 126 -9.19 0.60 30.90
CA LYS A 126 -10.64 0.70 31.13
C LYS A 126 -11.38 -0.58 30.73
N ILE A 127 -12.28 -1.03 31.59
CA ILE A 127 -13.29 -2.07 31.27
C ILE A 127 -14.70 -1.53 31.48
N GLY A 128 -15.68 -2.23 30.93
CA GLY A 128 -17.10 -2.01 31.19
C GLY A 128 -17.76 -3.32 31.60
N ILE A 129 -18.77 -3.24 32.46
CA ILE A 129 -19.54 -4.42 32.90
C ILE A 129 -21.03 -4.05 32.93
N SER A 130 -21.84 -4.77 32.16
CA SER A 130 -23.30 -4.68 32.25
C SER A 130 -23.81 -5.76 33.22
N LEU A 131 -24.12 -5.37 34.45
CA LEU A 131 -24.60 -6.31 35.48
C LEU A 131 -26.03 -6.80 35.22
N TYR A 132 -26.35 -8.02 35.66
CA TYR A 132 -27.69 -8.61 35.60
C TYR A 132 -28.22 -8.87 37.01
N THR A 133 -29.52 -8.68 37.24
CA THR A 133 -30.17 -8.97 38.52
C THR A 133 -31.60 -9.45 38.31
N ASP A 134 -32.05 -10.36 39.16
CA ASP A 134 -33.44 -10.85 39.22
C ASP A 134 -33.77 -11.42 40.63
N GLY A 135 -34.77 -12.30 40.72
CA GLY A 135 -35.13 -12.96 41.97
C GLY A 135 -34.00 -13.80 42.60
N GLY A 136 -33.12 -14.40 41.79
CA GLY A 136 -32.04 -15.30 42.22
C GLY A 136 -30.62 -14.75 42.00
N VAL A 137 -30.47 -13.62 41.32
CA VAL A 137 -29.19 -12.96 41.03
C VAL A 137 -29.16 -11.55 41.63
N ALA A 138 -28.15 -11.25 42.43
CA ALA A 138 -27.92 -9.93 43.02
C ALA A 138 -26.76 -9.19 42.36
N ILE A 139 -26.73 -7.88 42.58
CA ILE A 139 -25.59 -7.04 42.25
C ILE A 139 -24.42 -7.40 43.21
N PRO A 140 -23.20 -7.62 42.70
CA PRO A 140 -22.03 -7.87 43.53
C PRO A 140 -21.80 -6.74 44.54
N SER A 141 -21.41 -7.09 45.77
CA SER A 141 -21.07 -6.10 46.81
C SER A 141 -19.76 -5.38 46.50
N GLU A 142 -18.83 -6.08 45.85
CA GLU A 142 -17.54 -5.57 45.41
C GLU A 142 -17.16 -6.18 44.05
N ILE A 143 -16.46 -5.41 43.22
CA ILE A 143 -15.84 -5.87 41.96
C ILE A 143 -14.38 -5.45 41.97
N LEU A 144 -13.48 -6.42 41.81
CA LEU A 144 -12.04 -6.20 41.71
C LEU A 144 -11.55 -6.63 40.33
N VAL A 145 -10.75 -5.81 39.66
CA VAL A 145 -10.18 -6.13 38.35
C VAL A 145 -8.79 -6.74 38.51
N GLU A 146 -8.55 -7.86 37.82
CA GLU A 146 -7.26 -8.53 37.78
C GLU A 146 -6.83 -8.81 36.34
N TYR A 147 -5.52 -8.73 36.09
CA TYR A 147 -4.92 -9.09 34.82
C TYR A 147 -3.92 -10.24 35.00
N TRP A 148 -3.68 -10.99 33.92
CA TRP A 148 -2.68 -12.05 33.89
C TRP A 148 -1.31 -11.49 33.51
N ASN A 149 -0.33 -11.54 34.40
CA ASN A 149 1.02 -11.01 34.14
C ASN A 149 1.96 -12.01 33.41
N GLY A 150 1.41 -13.12 32.90
CA GLY A 150 2.18 -14.23 32.33
C GLY A 150 2.38 -15.42 33.28
N ASN A 151 2.25 -15.21 34.60
CA ASN A 151 2.48 -16.23 35.63
C ASN A 151 1.33 -16.35 36.64
N GLU A 152 0.74 -15.24 37.05
CA GLU A 152 -0.34 -15.19 38.04
C GLU A 152 -1.32 -14.05 37.76
N TRP A 153 -2.44 -14.08 38.48
CA TRP A 153 -3.41 -12.99 38.48
C TRP A 153 -2.96 -11.90 39.44
N VAL A 154 -2.94 -10.66 38.95
CA VAL A 154 -2.51 -9.49 39.71
C VAL A 154 -3.62 -8.45 39.68
N SER A 155 -3.94 -7.86 40.83
CA SER A 155 -4.89 -6.75 40.91
C SER A 155 -4.34 -5.51 40.19
N VAL A 156 -5.22 -4.80 39.48
CA VAL A 156 -4.87 -3.52 38.87
C VAL A 156 -4.60 -2.46 39.94
N SER A 157 -3.76 -1.47 39.63
CA SER A 157 -3.51 -0.33 40.51
C SER A 157 -4.48 0.82 40.21
N ASN A 158 -4.80 1.62 41.24
CA ASN A 158 -5.65 2.81 41.12
C ASN A 158 -7.04 2.56 40.47
N GLN A 159 -7.68 1.43 40.79
CA GLN A 159 -9.04 1.14 40.34
C GLN A 159 -10.02 2.24 40.80
N SER A 160 -10.78 2.82 39.87
CA SER A 160 -11.62 4.00 40.15
C SER A 160 -12.87 3.73 40.98
N LYS A 161 -13.38 2.49 40.97
CA LYS A 161 -14.58 2.07 41.69
C LYS A 161 -14.51 0.59 42.03
N THR A 162 -14.74 0.23 43.29
CA THR A 162 -14.81 -1.17 43.75
C THR A 162 -16.16 -1.57 44.33
N THR A 163 -17.05 -0.62 44.64
CA THR A 163 -18.38 -0.88 45.26
C THR A 163 -19.44 0.08 44.71
N GLY A 164 -20.70 -0.12 45.08
CA GLY A 164 -21.80 0.79 44.70
C GLY A 164 -22.19 0.70 43.23
N PHE A 165 -22.10 -0.50 42.66
CA PHE A 165 -22.54 -0.77 41.29
C PHE A 165 -24.06 -0.88 41.20
N SER A 166 -24.58 -0.74 39.98
CA SER A 166 -26.00 -0.85 39.68
C SER A 166 -26.24 -1.79 38.50
N ALA A 167 -27.47 -2.27 38.37
CA ALA A 167 -27.90 -2.97 37.15
C ALA A 167 -28.16 -2.00 35.97
N GLU A 168 -28.19 -0.69 36.25
CA GLU A 168 -28.59 0.34 35.30
C GLU A 168 -27.46 0.60 34.30
N GLY A 169 -27.66 0.20 33.04
CA GLY A 169 -26.67 0.41 31.98
C GLY A 169 -25.41 -0.44 32.13
N THR A 170 -24.28 0.18 31.78
CA THR A 170 -22.93 -0.39 31.82
C THR A 170 -22.09 0.42 32.80
N GLU A 171 -21.51 -0.26 33.78
CA GLU A 171 -20.60 0.34 34.74
C GLU A 171 -19.18 0.34 34.14
N GLU A 172 -18.55 1.51 34.06
CA GLU A 172 -17.15 1.63 33.61
C GLU A 172 -16.20 1.68 34.80
N ILE A 173 -15.07 0.97 34.70
CA ILE A 173 -14.01 0.92 35.70
C ILE A 173 -12.70 1.24 35.01
N THR A 174 -11.97 2.21 35.54
CA THR A 174 -10.64 2.63 35.05
C THR A 174 -9.57 2.28 36.07
N PHE A 175 -8.33 2.11 35.61
CA PHE A 175 -7.17 1.75 36.41
C PHE A 175 -5.87 2.14 35.70
N ASP A 176 -4.73 2.03 36.37
CA ASP A 176 -3.42 2.21 35.73
C ASP A 176 -3.25 1.22 34.59
N GLU A 177 -2.72 1.68 33.45
CA GLU A 177 -2.57 0.86 32.26
C GLU A 177 -1.74 -0.42 32.51
N VAL A 178 -2.23 -1.54 31.99
CA VAL A 178 -1.57 -2.84 32.05
C VAL A 178 -1.51 -3.48 30.67
N ASP A 179 -0.39 -4.12 30.36
CA ASP A 179 -0.24 -4.97 29.18
C ASP A 179 -0.60 -6.41 29.56
N THR A 180 -1.57 -7.00 28.87
CA THR A 180 -2.01 -8.37 29.18
C THR A 180 -2.70 -9.07 28.01
N THR A 181 -2.68 -10.40 28.02
CA THR A 181 -3.53 -11.25 27.17
C THR A 181 -4.85 -11.65 27.85
N LYS A 182 -4.98 -11.46 29.18
CA LYS A 182 -6.19 -11.84 29.92
C LYS A 182 -6.52 -10.83 31.01
N ILE A 183 -7.80 -10.50 31.12
CA ILE A 183 -8.33 -9.65 32.18
C ILE A 183 -9.63 -10.25 32.70
N ARG A 184 -9.85 -10.20 34.02
CA ARG A 184 -11.05 -10.70 34.68
C ARG A 184 -11.52 -9.75 35.75
N THR A 185 -12.78 -9.92 36.14
CA THR A 185 -13.34 -9.33 37.34
C THR A 185 -13.62 -10.41 38.36
N LEU A 186 -13.24 -10.15 39.62
CA LEU A 186 -13.71 -10.89 40.77
C LEU A 186 -14.99 -10.20 41.26
N LEU A 187 -16.11 -10.90 41.17
CA LEU A 187 -17.41 -10.45 41.64
C LEU A 187 -17.64 -11.03 43.03
N LYS A 188 -17.69 -10.16 44.05
CA LYS A 188 -17.96 -10.56 45.43
C LYS A 188 -19.45 -10.58 45.70
N GLU A 189 -19.93 -11.66 46.31
CA GLU A 189 -21.35 -11.78 46.60
C GLU A 189 -21.84 -10.69 47.55
N ASP A 190 -23.11 -10.31 47.44
CA ASP A 190 -23.79 -9.64 48.53
C ASP A 190 -24.26 -10.70 49.54
N THR A 191 -23.50 -10.86 50.62
CA THR A 191 -23.79 -11.83 51.69
C THR A 191 -25.14 -11.58 52.40
N VAL A 192 -25.68 -10.36 52.34
CA VAL A 192 -27.01 -10.06 52.88
C VAL A 192 -28.09 -10.58 51.93
N ALA A 193 -27.88 -10.42 50.62
CA ALA A 193 -28.77 -10.99 49.62
C ALA A 193 -28.65 -12.52 49.52
N ASN A 194 -27.44 -13.05 49.71
CA ASN A 194 -27.04 -14.46 49.58
C ASN A 194 -27.56 -15.08 48.26
N LYS A 195 -27.16 -14.45 47.14
CA LYS A 195 -27.61 -14.76 45.79
C LYS A 195 -26.43 -14.86 44.83
N ALA A 196 -26.67 -15.53 43.71
CA ALA A 196 -25.75 -15.57 42.59
C ALA A 196 -25.40 -14.17 42.08
N VAL A 197 -24.29 -14.05 41.37
CA VAL A 197 -23.88 -12.86 40.60
C VAL A 197 -24.01 -13.14 39.11
N GLY A 198 -24.16 -12.09 38.31
CA GLY A 198 -24.30 -12.25 36.88
C GLY A 198 -24.13 -10.97 36.08
N ILE A 199 -23.75 -11.13 34.82
CA ILE A 199 -23.52 -10.05 33.87
C ILE A 199 -24.14 -10.41 32.52
N THR A 200 -24.55 -9.41 31.75
CA THR A 200 -24.99 -9.60 30.36
C THR A 200 -23.92 -9.23 29.36
N GLU A 201 -22.95 -8.38 29.70
CA GLU A 201 -21.89 -7.98 28.77
C GLU A 201 -20.65 -7.50 29.54
N PHE A 202 -19.47 -7.79 29.00
CA PHE A 202 -18.14 -7.44 29.47
C PHE A 202 -17.42 -6.72 28.32
N TYR A 203 -16.96 -5.52 28.60
CA TYR A 203 -16.28 -4.65 27.65
C TYR A 203 -14.82 -4.49 28.05
N ILE A 204 -13.93 -4.48 27.06
CA ILE A 204 -12.54 -4.08 27.24
C ILE A 204 -12.30 -2.94 26.27
N TYR A 205 -12.00 -1.76 26.78
CA TYR A 205 -11.75 -0.60 25.97
C TYR A 205 -10.25 -0.47 25.75
N SER A 206 -9.84 -0.53 24.49
CA SER A 206 -8.46 -0.31 24.09
C SER A 206 -8.41 0.73 23.00
N ASN A 207 -7.39 1.59 23.06
CA ASN A 207 -7.05 2.48 21.96
C ASN A 207 -6.43 1.65 20.85
N VAL A 208 -7.08 1.62 19.69
CA VAL A 208 -6.53 1.01 18.48
C VAL A 208 -6.20 2.14 17.51
N VAL A 209 -4.98 2.10 16.95
CA VAL A 209 -4.53 3.08 15.95
C VAL A 209 -5.50 3.06 14.76
N GLU A 210 -5.98 4.23 14.35
CA GLU A 210 -6.78 4.32 13.15
C GLU A 210 -5.89 4.20 11.92
N SER A 211 -6.06 3.09 11.18
CA SER A 211 -5.36 2.84 9.93
C SER A 211 -5.90 3.73 8.79
N ASN A 212 -4.99 4.33 8.02
CA ASN A 212 -5.30 5.04 6.79
C ASN A 212 -5.68 4.05 5.68
N ALA A 213 -6.72 4.39 4.91
CA ALA A 213 -7.31 3.56 3.85
C ALA A 213 -6.90 3.95 2.41
N THR A 214 -6.01 4.93 2.26
CA THR A 214 -5.59 5.51 0.99
C THR A 214 -4.56 4.63 0.29
N ALA A 215 -5.01 3.79 -0.65
CA ALA A 215 -4.14 3.03 -1.54
C ALA A 215 -3.83 3.82 -2.83
N LEU A 216 -3.31 5.05 -2.73
CA LEU A 216 -3.04 5.92 -3.88
C LEU A 216 -1.58 6.38 -3.93
N LEU A 217 -1.10 6.70 -5.13
CA LEU A 217 0.21 7.32 -5.37
C LEU A 217 0.09 8.85 -5.46
N SER A 218 1.11 9.57 -5.00
CA SER A 218 1.29 10.99 -5.25
C SER A 218 2.19 11.28 -6.45
N ASP A 219 3.02 10.33 -6.86
CA ASP A 219 3.92 10.47 -8.00
C ASP A 219 4.34 9.10 -8.57
N ILE A 220 4.56 9.06 -9.88
CA ILE A 220 5.26 7.97 -10.57
C ILE A 220 6.35 8.61 -11.41
N LYS A 221 7.59 8.14 -11.22
CA LYS A 221 8.76 8.56 -11.99
C LYS A 221 9.23 7.44 -12.91
N VAL A 222 9.59 7.82 -14.13
CA VAL A 222 10.26 6.98 -15.13
C VAL A 222 11.62 7.61 -15.41
N ASN A 223 12.71 6.87 -15.16
CA ASN A 223 14.08 7.38 -15.30
C ASN A 223 14.29 8.72 -14.57
N ASP A 224 13.89 8.77 -13.29
CA ASP A 224 13.95 9.92 -12.38
C ASP A 224 13.08 11.14 -12.75
N ALA A 225 12.33 11.08 -13.86
CA ALA A 225 11.39 12.11 -14.28
C ALA A 225 9.94 11.71 -13.95
N SER A 226 9.18 12.61 -13.31
CA SER A 226 7.75 12.39 -13.05
C SER A 226 6.97 12.27 -14.36
N ILE A 227 5.99 11.37 -14.40
CA ILE A 227 5.10 11.20 -15.55
C ILE A 227 4.29 12.49 -15.74
N GLU A 228 4.31 13.01 -16.97
CA GLU A 228 3.53 14.19 -17.33
C GLU A 228 2.03 13.92 -17.18
N GLY A 229 1.30 14.86 -16.55
CA GLY A 229 -0.15 14.73 -16.35
C GLY A 229 -0.55 13.64 -15.35
N PHE A 230 0.35 13.20 -14.47
CA PHE A 230 0.04 12.24 -13.41
C PHE A 230 -1.24 12.62 -12.66
N ASN A 231 -2.12 11.62 -12.51
CA ASN A 231 -3.37 11.73 -11.76
C ASN A 231 -3.53 10.48 -10.91
N GLU A 232 -3.75 10.66 -9.61
CA GLU A 232 -3.87 9.57 -8.63
C GLU A 232 -5.00 8.57 -8.96
N LYS A 233 -6.00 8.97 -9.75
CA LYS A 233 -7.14 8.13 -10.16
C LYS A 233 -6.93 7.45 -11.53
N THR A 234 -5.84 7.77 -12.23
CA THR A 234 -5.47 7.13 -13.49
C THR A 234 -4.54 5.97 -13.19
N ASN A 235 -5.02 4.74 -13.41
CA ASN A 235 -4.28 3.51 -13.13
C ASN A 235 -3.43 3.01 -14.32
N GLN A 236 -3.44 3.70 -15.46
CA GLN A 236 -2.68 3.29 -16.64
C GLN A 236 -2.03 4.48 -17.32
N TYR A 237 -0.73 4.34 -17.60
CA TYR A 237 0.06 5.31 -18.35
C TYR A 237 0.72 4.61 -19.53
N ALA A 238 0.93 5.35 -20.63
CA ALA A 238 1.65 4.90 -21.80
C ALA A 238 2.83 5.84 -22.03
N ILE A 239 4.04 5.29 -22.14
CA ILE A 239 5.27 6.04 -22.30
C ILE A 239 5.99 5.53 -23.54
N ASN A 240 6.11 6.41 -24.54
CA ASN A 240 6.89 6.14 -25.73
C ASN A 240 8.36 6.46 -25.46
N LEU A 241 9.22 5.47 -25.63
CA LEU A 241 10.66 5.59 -25.46
C LEU A 241 11.34 5.91 -26.80
N PRO A 242 12.43 6.70 -26.83
CA PRO A 242 13.27 6.82 -28.02
C PRO A 242 13.79 5.47 -28.49
N TYR A 243 14.11 5.35 -29.78
CA TYR A 243 14.72 4.14 -30.33
C TYR A 243 16.05 3.81 -29.64
N ALA A 244 16.32 2.51 -29.47
CA ALA A 244 17.48 1.97 -28.75
C ALA A 244 17.57 2.42 -27.29
N SER A 245 16.42 2.60 -26.63
CA SER A 245 16.37 2.93 -25.20
C SER A 245 16.79 1.75 -24.34
N LYS A 246 17.28 2.03 -23.14
CA LYS A 246 17.42 1.00 -22.09
C LYS A 246 16.06 0.74 -21.45
N VAL A 247 15.92 -0.43 -20.82
CA VAL A 247 14.74 -0.74 -20.00
C VAL A 247 14.56 0.35 -18.93
N PRO A 248 13.40 1.01 -18.88
CA PRO A 248 13.19 2.14 -17.97
C PRO A 248 13.07 1.69 -16.51
N VAL A 249 13.55 2.54 -15.61
CA VAL A 249 13.39 2.35 -14.15
C VAL A 249 12.16 3.10 -13.68
N VAL A 250 11.25 2.40 -12.98
CA VAL A 250 10.04 2.99 -12.39
C VAL A 250 10.19 3.11 -10.89
N ILE A 251 9.95 4.31 -10.37
CA ILE A 251 9.87 4.61 -8.94
C ILE A 251 8.51 5.25 -8.68
N ALA A 252 7.86 4.92 -7.57
CA ALA A 252 6.58 5.49 -7.23
C ALA A 252 6.55 5.93 -5.76
N THR A 253 5.80 6.99 -5.48
CA THR A 253 5.66 7.58 -4.14
C THR A 253 4.22 7.46 -3.69
N ALA A 254 3.97 6.87 -2.52
CA ALA A 254 2.64 6.82 -1.91
C ALA A 254 2.17 8.21 -1.49
N LYS A 255 0.86 8.45 -1.58
CA LYS A 255 0.24 9.72 -1.17
C LYS A 255 0.19 9.91 0.35
N ASP A 256 -0.17 8.84 1.06
CA ASP A 256 -0.21 8.76 2.52
C ASP A 256 0.78 7.68 2.99
N ASN A 257 0.49 6.98 4.08
CA ASN A 257 1.34 5.95 4.68
C ASN A 257 1.29 4.58 3.96
N ALA A 258 0.83 4.55 2.71
CA ALA A 258 0.75 3.30 1.97
C ALA A 258 2.14 2.76 1.63
N SER A 259 2.24 1.44 1.57
CA SER A 259 3.41 0.76 1.02
C SER A 259 3.32 0.65 -0.49
N VAL A 260 4.47 0.74 -1.17
CA VAL A 260 4.58 0.66 -2.63
C VAL A 260 5.50 -0.50 -3.00
N PHE A 261 5.06 -1.32 -3.95
CA PHE A 261 5.84 -2.40 -4.53
C PHE A 261 5.83 -2.28 -6.06
N VAL A 262 7.00 -2.26 -6.68
CA VAL A 262 7.15 -2.11 -8.14
C VAL A 262 7.67 -3.41 -8.73
N VAL A 263 6.92 -3.97 -9.67
CA VAL A 263 7.39 -5.01 -10.59
C VAL A 263 7.93 -4.30 -11.84
N PRO A 264 9.24 -4.36 -12.11
CA PRO A 264 9.85 -3.63 -13.21
C PRO A 264 9.46 -4.24 -14.58
N ALA A 265 9.55 -3.42 -15.63
CA ALA A 265 9.43 -3.90 -17.00
C ALA A 265 10.57 -4.87 -17.34
N LEU A 266 10.29 -5.88 -18.17
CA LEU A 266 11.29 -6.87 -18.61
C LEU A 266 12.12 -6.34 -19.79
N ASN A 267 11.50 -5.56 -20.66
CA ASN A 267 12.10 -4.93 -21.83
C ASN A 267 11.36 -3.62 -22.16
N VAL A 268 11.85 -2.89 -23.17
CA VAL A 268 11.34 -1.58 -23.60
C VAL A 268 9.92 -1.59 -24.19
N ASP A 269 9.38 -2.78 -24.52
CA ASP A 269 8.02 -2.97 -25.06
C ASP A 269 7.09 -3.71 -24.09
N SER A 270 7.45 -3.74 -22.81
CA SER A 270 6.67 -4.37 -21.74
C SER A 270 6.19 -3.34 -20.72
N ASN A 271 5.43 -3.76 -19.72
CA ASN A 271 4.93 -2.85 -18.69
C ASN A 271 5.65 -3.05 -17.35
N ALA A 272 5.71 -1.98 -16.56
CA ALA A 272 5.95 -2.06 -15.12
C ALA A 272 4.60 -1.98 -14.38
N THR A 273 4.47 -2.74 -13.29
CA THR A 273 3.28 -2.72 -12.42
C THR A 273 3.65 -2.19 -11.04
N VAL A 274 2.89 -1.20 -10.55
CA VAL A 274 3.07 -0.60 -9.23
C VAL A 274 1.88 -0.96 -8.36
N MET A 275 2.11 -1.79 -7.34
CA MET A 275 1.12 -2.17 -6.36
C MET A 275 1.22 -1.26 -5.13
N VAL A 276 0.08 -0.78 -4.64
CA VAL A 276 -0.02 0.08 -3.46
C VAL A 276 -0.91 -0.58 -2.43
N THR A 277 -0.46 -0.67 -1.18
CA THR A 277 -1.23 -1.24 -0.07
C THR A 277 -1.32 -0.25 1.09
N ALA A 278 -2.53 0.15 1.44
CA ALA A 278 -2.84 1.02 2.57
C ALA A 278 -2.67 0.31 3.92
N GLU A 279 -2.68 1.05 5.03
CA GLU A 279 -2.51 0.49 6.37
C GLU A 279 -3.65 -0.45 6.77
N ASP A 280 -4.86 -0.22 6.26
CA ASP A 280 -6.05 -1.08 6.47
C ASP A 280 -6.08 -2.32 5.56
N GLY A 281 -5.05 -2.51 4.73
CA GLY A 281 -4.95 -3.61 3.77
C GLY A 281 -5.67 -3.41 2.45
N LYS A 282 -6.33 -2.26 2.21
CA LYS A 282 -6.83 -1.94 0.86
C LYS A 282 -5.68 -1.82 -0.13
N THR A 283 -5.92 -2.27 -1.37
CA THR A 283 -4.91 -2.28 -2.42
C THR A 283 -5.36 -1.53 -3.68
N ASN A 284 -4.41 -0.94 -4.41
CA ASN A 284 -4.59 -0.43 -5.77
C ASN A 284 -3.39 -0.83 -6.65
N SER A 285 -3.53 -0.76 -7.97
CA SER A 285 -2.46 -1.06 -8.93
C SER A 285 -2.42 -0.03 -10.06
N TYR A 286 -1.22 0.42 -10.40
CA TYR A 286 -0.92 1.29 -11.54
C TYR A 286 -0.05 0.54 -12.54
N ILE A 287 -0.31 0.71 -13.83
CA ILE A 287 0.46 0.08 -14.91
C ILE A 287 1.10 1.18 -15.76
N VAL A 288 2.41 1.08 -15.97
CA VAL A 288 3.15 1.93 -16.91
C VAL A 288 3.55 1.08 -18.10
N ASN A 289 2.87 1.28 -19.22
CA ASN A 289 3.13 0.58 -20.47
C ASN A 289 4.23 1.32 -21.24
N PHE A 290 5.28 0.59 -21.61
CA PHE A 290 6.35 1.13 -22.45
C PHE A 290 6.23 0.60 -23.87
N SER A 291 6.59 1.46 -24.82
CA SER A 291 6.80 1.08 -26.22
C SER A 291 7.99 1.84 -26.78
N GLU A 292 8.85 1.13 -27.49
CA GLU A 292 9.97 1.74 -28.20
C GLU A 292 9.47 2.39 -29.50
N GLY A 293 9.94 3.61 -29.76
CA GLY A 293 9.64 4.34 -30.99
C GLY A 293 10.46 3.83 -32.18
N ASP A 294 9.97 4.10 -33.39
CA ASP A 294 10.67 3.77 -34.63
C ASP A 294 12.02 4.52 -34.75
N PRO A 295 13.04 3.92 -35.40
CA PRO A 295 14.31 4.58 -35.65
C PRO A 295 14.11 5.85 -36.48
N GLN A 296 14.78 6.92 -36.06
CA GLN A 296 14.66 8.25 -36.66
C GLN A 296 15.75 8.48 -37.73
N LEU A 297 15.52 9.46 -38.60
CA LEU A 297 16.50 9.87 -39.62
C LEU A 297 17.76 10.45 -38.96
N THR A 298 18.95 10.00 -39.37
CA THR A 298 20.25 10.48 -38.84
C THR A 298 21.03 11.30 -39.86
N SER A 299 21.04 10.84 -41.11
CA SER A 299 21.71 11.52 -42.22
C SER A 299 20.97 11.27 -43.53
N ALA A 300 21.30 12.04 -44.55
CA ALA A 300 20.90 11.75 -45.92
C ALA A 300 22.05 11.99 -46.88
N THR A 301 22.09 11.23 -47.96
CA THR A 301 23.03 11.42 -49.07
C THR A 301 22.28 11.89 -50.30
N ILE A 302 22.96 12.69 -51.12
CA ILE A 302 22.47 13.15 -52.40
C ILE A 302 23.52 12.86 -53.46
N GLU A 303 23.11 12.15 -54.51
CA GLU A 303 23.95 11.81 -55.64
C GLU A 303 23.18 12.00 -56.95
N LEU A 304 23.91 12.22 -58.04
CA LEU A 304 23.33 12.23 -59.38
C LEU A 304 23.50 10.85 -60.00
N SER A 305 22.52 10.38 -60.77
CA SER A 305 22.60 9.10 -61.48
C SER A 305 23.71 9.04 -62.54
N LYS A 306 24.32 10.18 -62.86
CA LYS A 306 25.42 10.34 -63.82
C LYS A 306 26.52 11.23 -63.21
N LYS A 307 27.80 10.83 -63.36
CA LYS A 307 28.96 11.60 -62.84
C LYS A 307 29.45 12.69 -63.80
N ASN A 308 29.47 12.40 -65.10
CA ASN A 308 29.90 13.36 -66.13
C ASN A 308 28.67 13.97 -66.77
N ILE A 309 28.34 15.20 -66.38
CA ILE A 309 27.18 15.94 -66.88
C ILE A 309 27.63 16.86 -68.01
N ILE A 310 26.91 16.83 -69.13
CA ILE A 310 27.08 17.74 -70.27
C ILE A 310 25.84 18.63 -70.41
N GLU A 311 25.96 19.70 -71.19
CA GLU A 311 24.80 20.54 -71.54
C GLU A 311 23.67 19.70 -72.13
N ASP A 312 22.43 20.09 -71.83
CA ASP A 312 21.19 19.41 -72.21
C ASP A 312 20.95 18.02 -71.55
N ASP A 313 21.80 17.59 -70.61
CA ASP A 313 21.53 16.38 -69.82
C ASP A 313 20.33 16.57 -68.87
N ILE A 314 19.54 15.50 -68.74
CA ILE A 314 18.53 15.34 -67.70
C ILE A 314 18.94 14.14 -66.84
N VAL A 315 19.26 14.41 -65.57
CA VAL A 315 19.85 13.42 -64.66
C VAL A 315 18.94 13.20 -63.47
N ASP A 316 18.76 11.96 -63.06
CA ASP A 316 17.98 11.66 -61.85
C ASP A 316 18.79 12.05 -60.61
N ILE A 317 18.11 12.67 -59.65
CA ILE A 317 18.67 12.91 -58.33
C ILE A 317 18.30 11.71 -57.45
N ILE A 318 19.32 11.05 -56.92
CA ILE A 318 19.20 9.93 -55.99
C ILE A 318 19.37 10.52 -54.58
N ILE A 319 18.36 10.35 -53.75
CA ILE A 319 18.44 10.63 -52.32
C ILE A 319 18.15 9.35 -51.54
N GLU A 320 19.02 9.08 -50.59
CA GLU A 320 18.84 8.04 -49.59
C GLU A 320 18.97 8.64 -48.19
N GLY A 321 18.03 8.33 -47.31
CA GLY A 321 18.12 8.62 -45.88
C GLY A 321 18.70 7.43 -45.14
N THR A 322 19.51 7.69 -44.11
CA THR A 322 19.99 6.68 -43.17
C THR A 322 19.27 6.85 -41.84
N LEU A 323 18.75 5.76 -41.27
CA LEU A 323 18.09 5.76 -39.98
C LEU A 323 19.06 5.41 -38.82
N GLU A 324 18.60 5.52 -37.58
CA GLU A 324 19.38 5.19 -36.37
C GLU A 324 19.83 3.72 -36.30
N ASP A 325 19.11 2.82 -36.95
CA ASP A 325 19.44 1.39 -37.08
C ASP A 325 20.36 1.07 -38.28
N ALA A 326 20.87 2.11 -38.94
CA ALA A 326 21.66 2.06 -40.18
C ALA A 326 20.91 1.53 -41.40
N SER A 327 19.59 1.35 -41.34
CA SER A 327 18.79 1.05 -42.53
C SER A 327 18.70 2.27 -43.46
N SER A 328 18.65 2.01 -44.76
CA SER A 328 18.46 3.04 -45.79
C SER A 328 17.00 3.13 -46.20
N ILE A 329 16.50 4.37 -46.35
CA ILE A 329 15.18 4.68 -46.88
C ILE A 329 15.30 5.52 -48.15
N GLY A 330 14.50 5.18 -49.16
CA GLY A 330 14.57 5.82 -50.47
C GLY A 330 13.63 7.02 -50.63
N LYS A 331 13.71 7.66 -51.81
CA LYS A 331 12.90 8.83 -52.21
C LYS A 331 11.38 8.68 -51.99
N ASP A 332 10.85 7.45 -52.02
CA ASP A 332 9.41 7.19 -51.87
C ASP A 332 8.93 7.31 -50.42
N GLN A 333 9.85 7.31 -49.44
CA GLN A 333 9.56 7.38 -48.01
C GLN A 333 9.92 8.74 -47.39
N ILE A 334 10.70 9.57 -48.10
CA ILE A 334 11.26 10.83 -47.59
C ILE A 334 10.73 12.04 -48.35
N GLN A 335 10.68 13.18 -47.67
CA GLN A 335 10.38 14.47 -48.29
C GLN A 335 11.68 15.23 -48.49
N ALA A 336 12.03 15.53 -49.74
CA ALA A 336 13.26 16.25 -50.08
C ALA A 336 12.95 17.63 -50.65
N LYS A 337 13.63 18.65 -50.11
CA LYS A 337 13.65 20.01 -50.66
C LYS A 337 15.05 20.32 -51.16
N TYR A 338 15.15 20.52 -52.47
CA TYR A 338 16.43 20.76 -53.12
C TYR A 338 16.73 22.25 -53.19
N ASN A 339 17.99 22.59 -52.94
CA ASN A 339 18.53 23.93 -53.09
C ASN A 339 19.69 23.88 -54.07
N ILE A 340 19.60 24.68 -55.14
CA ILE A 340 20.60 24.76 -56.19
C ILE A 340 21.25 26.14 -56.18
N SER A 341 22.58 26.18 -56.33
CA SER A 341 23.31 27.43 -56.48
C SER A 341 24.38 27.32 -57.56
N SER A 342 24.57 28.41 -58.29
CA SER A 342 25.43 28.45 -59.48
C SER A 342 26.72 29.22 -59.23
N LYS A 343 27.81 28.73 -59.81
CA LYS A 343 29.14 29.36 -59.89
C LYS A 343 29.69 29.23 -61.32
N ASN A 344 30.55 30.17 -61.72
CA ASN A 344 31.25 30.13 -63.01
C ASN A 344 30.31 29.85 -64.21
N SER A 345 29.28 30.70 -64.38
CA SER A 345 28.28 30.63 -65.47
C SER A 345 27.43 29.36 -65.60
N GLY A 346 27.56 28.37 -64.70
CA GLY A 346 26.78 27.14 -64.77
C GLY A 346 25.32 27.35 -64.38
N GLU A 347 24.39 26.91 -65.22
CA GLU A 347 22.95 27.04 -65.02
C GLU A 347 22.32 25.65 -65.04
N ALA A 348 21.50 25.36 -64.02
CA ALA A 348 20.73 24.13 -63.95
C ALA A 348 19.43 24.36 -63.19
N LYS A 349 18.42 23.57 -63.50
CA LYS A 349 17.11 23.59 -62.82
C LYS A 349 16.80 22.22 -62.25
N ILE A 350 16.11 22.20 -61.12
CA ILE A 350 15.53 20.99 -60.55
C ILE A 350 14.04 20.99 -60.87
N ASP A 351 13.57 19.90 -61.45
CA ASP A 351 12.16 19.70 -61.75
C ASP A 351 11.82 18.22 -61.59
N ASN A 352 10.73 17.92 -60.87
CA ASN A 352 10.28 16.54 -60.60
C ASN A 352 11.39 15.55 -60.18
N GLY A 353 12.32 15.97 -59.31
CA GLY A 353 13.40 15.11 -58.81
C GLY A 353 14.52 14.83 -59.81
N LYS A 354 14.58 15.59 -60.90
CA LYS A 354 15.64 15.53 -61.92
C LYS A 354 16.37 16.86 -61.99
N LEU A 355 17.67 16.81 -62.29
CA LEU A 355 18.50 17.96 -62.59
C LEU A 355 18.59 18.12 -64.12
N TYR A 356 18.25 19.32 -64.59
CA TYR A 356 18.35 19.76 -65.99
C TYR A 356 19.57 20.67 -66.10
N ALA A 357 20.60 20.25 -66.84
CA ALA A 357 21.81 21.03 -67.05
C ALA A 357 21.67 21.90 -68.32
N TYR A 358 21.85 23.21 -68.19
CA TYR A 358 21.66 24.16 -69.30
C TYR A 358 22.96 24.73 -69.86
N THR A 359 23.92 25.09 -68.99
CA THR A 359 25.18 25.71 -69.42
C THR A 359 26.39 25.13 -68.70
N GLU A 360 27.54 25.16 -69.36
CA GLU A 360 28.83 24.80 -68.77
C GLU A 360 29.17 25.69 -67.55
N GLY A 361 29.58 25.04 -66.46
CA GLY A 361 30.03 25.72 -65.24
C GLY A 361 29.97 24.82 -64.01
N THR A 362 29.87 25.44 -62.82
CA THR A 362 29.81 24.70 -61.54
C THR A 362 28.47 24.94 -60.85
N VAL A 363 27.76 23.87 -60.53
CA VAL A 363 26.50 23.90 -59.79
C VAL A 363 26.68 23.16 -58.48
N ILE A 364 26.18 23.73 -57.38
CA ILE A 364 26.15 23.09 -56.06
C ILE A 364 24.71 22.71 -55.77
N LEU A 365 24.49 21.42 -55.54
CA LEU A 365 23.22 20.82 -55.19
C LEU A 365 23.24 20.41 -53.72
N ASN A 366 22.30 20.93 -52.92
CA ASN A 366 22.05 20.51 -51.54
C ASN A 366 20.60 20.05 -51.40
N ALA A 367 20.30 19.24 -50.38
CA ALA A 367 18.93 18.83 -50.08
C ALA A 367 18.66 18.84 -48.57
N GLU A 368 17.53 19.42 -48.19
CA GLU A 368 16.93 19.20 -46.87
C GLU A 368 16.03 17.97 -46.96
N VAL A 369 16.33 16.93 -46.19
CA VAL A 369 15.61 15.65 -46.21
C VAL A 369 14.85 15.48 -44.91
N THR A 370 13.54 15.24 -45.01
CA THR A 370 12.63 15.08 -43.87
C THR A 370 11.97 13.71 -43.89
N TYR A 371 12.00 13.02 -42.75
CA TYR A 371 11.31 11.75 -42.52
C TYR A 371 10.64 11.78 -41.15
N LYS A 372 9.34 11.45 -41.10
CA LYS A 372 8.50 11.45 -39.86
C LYS A 372 8.69 12.70 -38.98
N GLY A 373 8.90 13.87 -39.60
CA GLY A 373 9.05 15.15 -38.91
C GLY A 373 10.48 15.52 -38.49
N LYS A 374 11.47 14.62 -38.64
CA LYS A 374 12.89 14.94 -38.43
C LYS A 374 13.56 15.33 -39.74
N THR A 375 14.26 16.46 -39.75
CA THR A 375 14.94 17.02 -40.93
C THR A 375 16.46 17.00 -40.75
N VAL A 376 17.17 16.60 -41.81
CA VAL A 376 18.64 16.67 -41.94
C VAL A 376 19.01 17.41 -43.23
N SER A 377 20.25 17.91 -43.36
CA SER A 377 20.71 18.73 -44.49
C SER A 377 22.07 18.29 -45.01
#